data_AF-X0W2K3-F1
#
_entry.id   AF-X0W2K3-F1
#
_cell.length_a   1.000
_cell.length_b   1.000
_cell.length_c   1.000
_cell.angle_alpha   90.00
_cell.angle_beta   90.00
_cell.angle_gamma   90.00
#
_symmetry.space_group_name_H-M   'P 1'
#
loop_
_entity.id
_entity.type
_entity.pdbx_description
1 polymer ?
#
loop_
_entity_poly.entity_id
_entity_poly.type
_entity_poly.pdbx_seq_one_letter_code
_entity_poly.pdbx_strand_id
1 'polypeptide(L)' 'MIETNITKMFGIKHPIFSAPMGPFFTRDLALAVSEAGGLGVLSNVNII' A
#
# COMPACT_ATOMS: atom_id res chain seq x y z
N MET A 1 17.03 -8.24 2.49
CA MET A 1 15.74 -7.88 1.89
C MET A 1 15.03 -9.18 1.52
N ILE A 2 13.74 -9.33 1.81
CA ILE A 2 12.98 -10.56 1.50
C ILE A 2 12.38 -10.40 0.10
N GLU A 3 12.82 -11.23 -0.84
CA GLU A 3 12.30 -11.23 -2.20
C GLU A 3 11.24 -12.33 -2.36
N THR A 4 10.12 -11.98 -2.98
CA THR A 4 8.99 -12.87 -3.23
C THR A 4 8.43 -12.64 -4.64
N ASN A 5 7.51 -13.50 -5.09
CA ASN A 5 6.79 -13.25 -6.35
C ASN A 5 5.99 -11.93 -6.29
N ILE A 6 5.54 -11.51 -5.10
CA ILE A 6 4.79 -10.27 -4.89
C ILE A 6 5.69 -9.04 -5.08
N THR A 7 6.90 -9.03 -4.52
CA THR A 7 7.85 -7.91 -4.71
C THR A 7 8.23 -7.75 -6.18
N LYS A 8 8.41 -8.85 -6.92
CA LYS A 8 8.66 -8.85 -8.36
C LYS A 8 7.49 -8.33 -9.17
N MET A 9 6.27 -8.80 -8.86
CA MET A 9 5.06 -8.45 -9.60
C MET A 9 4.70 -6.96 -9.48
N PHE A 10 4.92 -6.35 -8.31
CA PHE A 10 4.56 -4.95 -8.06
C PHE A 10 5.75 -3.97 -8.07
N GLY A 11 6.99 -4.44 -8.18
CA GLY A 11 8.17 -3.58 -8.17
C GLY A 11 8.44 -2.91 -6.81
N ILE A 12 8.06 -3.55 -5.70
CA ILE A 12 8.20 -3.03 -4.33
C ILE A 12 9.37 -3.71 -3.59
N LYS A 13 9.95 -3.03 -2.60
CA LYS A 13 11.11 -3.51 -1.81
C LYS A 13 10.71 -4.51 -0.71
N HIS A 14 9.53 -4.33 -0.15
CA HIS A 14 9.02 -5.13 0.96
C HIS A 14 7.69 -5.78 0.56
N PRO A 15 7.48 -7.08 0.85
CA PRO A 15 6.19 -7.74 0.62
C PRO A 15 5.16 -7.33 1.68
N ILE A 16 4.99 -6.01 1.90
CA ILE A 16 4.16 -5.41 2.95
C ILE A 16 3.21 -4.41 2.29
N PHE A 17 1.95 -4.50 2.67
CA PHE A 17 0.83 -3.78 2.09
C PHE A 17 0.11 -3.06 3.23
N SER A 18 -0.27 -1.79 3.04
CA SER A 18 -1.28 -1.18 3.91
C SER A 18 -2.66 -1.61 3.42
N ALA A 19 -3.48 -2.22 4.26
CA ALA A 19 -4.87 -2.49 3.90
C ALA A 19 -5.62 -1.17 3.56
N PRO A 20 -6.58 -1.18 2.62
CA PRO A 20 -7.42 -0.01 2.38
C PRO A 20 -8.32 0.26 3.60
N MET A 21 -8.07 1.36 4.30
CA MET A 21 -8.75 1.72 5.56
C MET A 21 -9.90 2.72 5.35
N GLY A 22 -10.91 2.36 4.54
CA GLY A 22 -12.14 3.18 4.43
C GLY A 22 -12.92 3.24 5.76
N PRO A 23 -13.73 4.29 6.02
CA PRO A 23 -14.06 5.45 5.17
C PRO A 23 -13.01 6.58 5.16
N PHE A 24 -11.84 6.37 5.77
CA PHE A 24 -10.87 7.45 5.91
C PHE A 24 -10.07 7.68 4.62
N PHE A 25 -9.86 8.95 4.28
CA PHE A 25 -8.94 9.35 3.22
C PHE A 25 -7.49 9.25 3.72
N THR A 26 -6.93 8.06 3.60
CA THR A 26 -5.60 7.70 4.12
C THR A 26 -4.48 7.98 3.10
N ARG A 27 -4.51 9.16 2.47
CA ARG A 27 -3.54 9.54 1.43
C ARG A 27 -2.11 9.55 1.95
N ASP A 28 -1.89 10.18 3.10
CA ASP A 28 -0.55 10.35 3.66
C ASP A 28 0.02 9.00 4.16
N LEU A 29 -0.84 8.11 4.65
CA LEU A 29 -0.46 6.74 5.02
C LEU A 29 -0.04 5.93 3.78
N ALA A 30 -0.84 5.96 2.71
CA ALA A 30 -0.50 5.27 1.47
C ALA A 30 0.79 5.80 0.84
N LEU A 31 1.00 7.12 0.88
CA LEU A 31 2.25 7.75 0.44
C LEU A 31 3.45 7.27 1.28
N ALA A 32 3.37 7.35 2.60
CA ALA A 32 4.45 6.96 3.50
C ALA A 32 4.86 5.48 3.32
N VAL A 33 3.88 4.58 3.14
CA VAL A 33 4.14 3.15 2.89
C VAL A 33 4.81 2.94 1.53
N SER A 34 4.39 3.68 0.50
CA SER A 34 4.99 3.61 -0.84
C SER A 34 6.43 4.12 -0.85
N GLU A 35 6.71 5.23 -0.17
CA GLU A 35 8.07 5.79 -0.02
C GLU A 35 8.99 4.85 0.77
N ALA A 36 8.46 4.18 1.81
CA ALA A 36 9.17 3.14 2.54
C ALA A 36 9.44 1.87 1.70
N GLY A 37 8.82 1.74 0.53
CA GLY A 37 9.02 0.62 -0.40
C GLY A 37 8.07 -0.56 -0.22
N GLY A 38 6.95 -0.38 0.48
CA GLY A 38 5.81 -1.30 0.46
C GLY A 38 4.75 -0.89 -0.57
N LEU A 39 3.60 -1.56 -0.58
CA LEU A 39 2.45 -1.16 -1.41
C LEU A 39 1.45 -0.35 -0.57
N GLY A 40 1.42 0.96 -0.79
CA GLY A 40 0.39 1.85 -0.24
C GLY A 40 -0.92 1.72 -1.02
N VAL A 41 -2.06 1.62 -0.32
CA VAL A 41 -3.37 1.40 -0.94
C VAL A 41 -4.36 2.46 -0.47
N LEU A 42 -5.00 3.14 -1.42
CA LEU A 42 -6.11 4.05 -1.15
C LEU A 42 -7.43 3.30 -1.19
N SER A 43 -8.27 3.51 -0.18
CA SER A 43 -9.66 3.06 -0.23
C SER A 43 -10.48 3.97 -1.12
N ASN A 44 -11.24 3.39 -2.06
CA ASN A 44 -12.27 4.08 -2.83
C ASN A 44 -13.65 3.51 -2.49
N VAL A 45 -13.94 3.40 -1.20
CA VAL A 45 -15.29 3.07 -0.74
C VAL A 45 -16.12 4.35 -0.83
N ASN A 46 -17.12 4.35 -1.70
CA ASN A 46 -18.20 5.34 -1.69
C ASN A 46 -19.13 5.03 -0.51
N ILE A 47 -18.85 5.63 0.66
CA ILE A 47 -19.86 5.72 1.73
C ILE A 47 -20.53 7.08 1.61
N ILE A 48 -21.41 7.19 0.60
CA ILE A 48 -22.43 8.23 0.46
C ILE A 48 -23.70 7.52 -0.02
#